data_AF-A0A2X1RKL1-F1
#
_entry.id   AF-A0A2X1RKL1-F1
#
_cell.length_a   1.000
_cell.length_b   1.000
_cell.length_c   1.000
_cell.angle_alpha   90.00
_cell.angle_beta   90.00
_cell.angle_gamma   90.00
#
_symmetry.space_group_name_H-M   'P 1'
#
loop_
_entity.id
_entity.type
_entity.pdbx_description
1 polymer ?
#
loop_
_entity_poly.entity_id
_entity_poly.type
_entity_poly.pdbx_seq_one_letter_code
_entity_poly.pdbx_strand_id
1 'polypeptide(L)'
;MPKLGMQPIRRRQLIDATLDAINEVGMHDATIAQIARRAGVSTGIISHYFKDKNGLLEATMRDITSQLRDAVLNRLHALRTAAPASVCRRLSAATLMRRRSAARR
;
A
#
# COMPACT_ATOMS: atom_id res chain seq x y z
N MET A 1 -1.64 -14.08 -27.18
CA MET A 1 -1.32 -12.67 -26.86
C MET A 1 -2.16 -12.22 -25.67
N PRO A 2 -1.62 -11.49 -24.67
CA PRO A 2 -2.43 -10.89 -23.61
C PRO A 2 -3.28 -9.74 -24.18
N LYS A 3 -4.54 -9.64 -23.74
CA LYS A 3 -5.45 -8.54 -24.14
C LYS A 3 -4.87 -7.20 -23.66
N LEU A 4 -4.89 -6.17 -24.51
CA LEU A 4 -4.47 -4.81 -24.16
C LEU A 4 -5.21 -4.37 -22.87
N GLY A 5 -4.47 -3.91 -21.86
CA GLY A 5 -4.98 -3.60 -20.51
C GLY A 5 -4.71 -4.65 -19.42
N MET A 6 -4.37 -5.90 -19.78
CA MET A 6 -4.03 -6.95 -18.79
C MET A 6 -2.59 -6.87 -18.26
N GLN A 7 -1.71 -6.13 -18.94
CA GLN A 7 -0.30 -6.01 -18.55
C GLN A 7 -0.09 -5.48 -17.12
N PRO A 8 -0.69 -4.34 -16.70
CA PRO A 8 -0.53 -3.84 -15.34
C PRO A 8 -1.11 -4.82 -14.29
N ILE A 9 -2.24 -5.47 -14.60
CA ILE A 9 -2.88 -6.46 -13.72
C ILE A 9 -1.95 -7.67 -13.49
N ARG A 10 -1.40 -8.23 -14.58
CA ARG A 10 -0.46 -9.35 -14.53
C ARG A 10 0.82 -9.00 -13.79
N ARG A 11 1.36 -7.80 -14.03
CA ARG A 11 2.57 -7.31 -13.36
C ARG A 11 2.35 -7.23 -11.85
N ARG A 12 1.21 -6.68 -11.41
CA ARG A 12 0.86 -6.59 -10.01
C ARG A 12 0.67 -7.97 -9.37
N GLN A 13 -0.04 -8.86 -10.04
CA GLN A 13 -0.26 -10.24 -9.58
C GLN A 13 1.06 -10.99 -9.31
N LEU A 14 2.07 -10.79 -10.16
CA LEU A 14 3.40 -11.37 -9.98
C LEU A 14 4.15 -10.77 -8.79
N ILE A 15 4.01 -9.46 -8.55
CA ILE A 15 4.59 -8.79 -7.38
C ILE A 15 3.97 -9.32 -6.09
N ASP A 16 2.64 -9.41 -6.03
CA ASP A 16 1.93 -9.90 -4.84
C ASP A 16 2.29 -11.37 -4.55
N ALA A 17 2.30 -12.23 -5.57
CA ALA A 17 2.73 -13.63 -5.43
C ALA A 17 4.20 -13.78 -5.02
N THR A 18 5.06 -12.84 -5.41
CA THR A 18 6.46 -12.81 -4.99
C THR A 18 6.58 -12.44 -3.52
N LEU A 19 5.82 -11.43 -3.07
CA LEU A 19 5.77 -11.05 -1.66
C LEU A 19 5.30 -12.21 -0.78
N ASP A 20 4.25 -12.93 -1.19
CA ASP A 20 3.75 -14.10 -0.47
C ASP A 20 4.80 -15.22 -0.37
N ALA A 21 5.52 -15.49 -1.47
CA ALA A 21 6.59 -16.47 -1.45
C ALA A 21 7.72 -16.06 -0.49
N ILE A 22 8.13 -14.78 -0.52
CA ILE A 22 9.17 -14.26 0.39
C ILE A 22 8.71 -14.36 1.85
N ASN A 23 7.44 -14.06 2.15
CA ASN A 23 6.90 -14.16 3.50
C ASN A 23 6.88 -15.60 4.03
N GLU A 24 6.71 -16.59 3.15
CA GLU A 24 6.63 -17.99 3.56
C GLU A 24 7.99 -18.67 3.70
N VAL A 25 8.89 -18.47 2.73
CA VAL A 25 10.17 -19.22 2.66
C VAL A 25 11.41 -18.32 2.74
N GLY A 26 11.23 -17.00 2.80
CA GLY A 26 12.34 -16.05 2.73
C GLY A 26 12.79 -15.74 1.30
N MET A 27 13.62 -14.70 1.17
CA MET A 27 14.00 -14.16 -0.14
C MET A 27 14.89 -15.10 -0.96
N HIS A 28 15.80 -15.81 -0.29
CA HIS A 28 16.76 -16.69 -0.97
C HIS A 28 16.04 -17.88 -1.62
N ASP A 29 15.14 -18.51 -0.84
CA ASP A 29 14.45 -19.75 -1.22
C ASP A 29 13.23 -19.53 -2.12
N ALA A 30 12.76 -18.28 -2.26
CA ALA A 30 11.68 -17.96 -3.19
C ALA A 30 12.09 -18.21 -4.65
N THR A 31 11.55 -19.25 -5.29
CA THR A 31 11.86 -19.61 -6.68
C THR A 31 10.85 -19.07 -7.70
N ILE A 32 11.29 -18.83 -8.94
CA ILE A 32 10.41 -18.46 -10.07
C ILE A 32 9.26 -19.46 -10.23
N ALA A 33 9.54 -20.75 -10.05
CA ALA A 33 8.52 -21.80 -10.20
C ALA A 33 7.44 -21.71 -9.12
N GLN A 34 7.81 -21.48 -7.86
CA GLN A 34 6.83 -21.27 -6.78
C GLN A 34 6.00 -20.01 -7.01
N ILE A 35 6.65 -18.90 -7.39
CA ILE A 35 5.96 -17.63 -7.63
C ILE A 35 4.98 -17.76 -8.80
N ALA A 36 5.39 -18.37 -9.91
CA ALA A 36 4.52 -18.57 -11.07
C ALA A 36 3.30 -19.44 -10.73
N ARG A 37 3.50 -20.51 -9.94
CA ARG A 37 2.40 -21.35 -9.44
C ARG A 37 1.43 -20.56 -8.56
N ARG A 38 1.92 -19.76 -7.61
CA ARG A 38 1.09 -18.90 -6.75
C ARG A 38 0.28 -17.88 -7.56
N ALA A 39 0.91 -17.27 -8.56
CA ALA A 39 0.24 -16.34 -9.46
C ALA A 39 -0.70 -17.01 -10.48
N GLY A 40 -0.72 -18.35 -10.57
CA GLY A 40 -1.54 -19.06 -11.57
C GLY A 40 -1.11 -18.78 -13.01
N VAL A 41 0.20 -18.61 -13.25
CA VAL A 41 0.76 -18.26 -14.56
C VAL A 41 1.93 -19.19 -14.95
N SER A 42 2.31 -19.18 -16.22
CA SER A 42 3.51 -19.89 -16.68
C SER A 42 4.78 -19.15 -16.26
N THR A 43 5.87 -19.88 -16.02
CA THR A 43 7.17 -19.30 -15.62
C THR A 43 7.72 -18.32 -16.67
N GLY A 44 7.52 -18.60 -17.97
CA GLY A 44 7.99 -17.74 -19.06
C GLY A 44 7.40 -16.33 -19.06
N ILE A 45 6.25 -16.13 -18.41
CA ILE A 45 5.66 -14.79 -18.29
C ILE A 45 6.50 -13.87 -17.41
N ILE A 46 7.24 -14.41 -16.43
CA ILE A 46 8.08 -13.61 -15.54
C ILE A 46 9.21 -12.98 -16.34
N SER A 47 9.88 -13.76 -17.19
CA SER A 47 10.91 -13.24 -18.08
C SER A 47 10.38 -12.16 -19.04
N HIS A 48 9.12 -12.28 -19.48
CA HIS A 48 8.50 -11.26 -20.33
C HIS A 48 8.30 -9.91 -19.61
N TYR A 49 7.92 -9.90 -18.32
CA TYR A 49 7.64 -8.67 -17.58
C TYR A 49 8.84 -8.11 -16.80
N PHE A 50 9.74 -8.98 -16.37
CA PHE A 50 10.78 -8.65 -15.39
C PHE A 50 12.18 -9.09 -15.81
N LYS A 51 12.34 -9.66 -17.01
CA LYS A 51 13.59 -10.21 -17.56
C LYS A 51 14.06 -11.48 -16.84
N ASP A 52 14.21 -11.44 -15.51
CA ASP A 52 14.72 -12.55 -14.69
C ASP A 52 14.20 -12.49 -13.22
N LYS A 53 14.69 -13.41 -12.36
CA LYS A 53 14.35 -13.47 -10.92
C LYS A 53 14.72 -12.17 -10.21
N ASN A 54 15.89 -11.60 -10.52
CA ASN A 54 16.39 -10.42 -9.85
C ASN A 54 15.55 -9.20 -10.21
N GLY A 55 15.16 -9.03 -11.47
CA GLY A 55 14.26 -7.95 -11.89
C GLY A 55 12.87 -8.05 -11.26
N LEU A 56 12.37 -9.27 -11.01
CA LEU A 56 11.11 -9.48 -10.28
C LEU A 56 11.25 -9.12 -8.80
N LEU A 57 12.32 -9.58 -8.14
CA LEU A 57 12.61 -9.24 -6.75
C LEU A 57 12.82 -7.73 -6.58
N GLU A 58 13.56 -7.10 -7.48
CA GLU A 58 13.82 -5.66 -7.46
C GLU A 58 12.52 -4.84 -7.62
N ALA A 59 11.64 -5.24 -8.56
CA ALA A 59 10.34 -4.62 -8.71
C ALA A 59 9.48 -4.79 -7.46
N THR A 60 9.52 -5.96 -6.83
CA THR A 60 8.80 -6.25 -5.58
C THR A 60 9.33 -5.40 -4.43
N MET A 61 10.65 -5.27 -4.27
CA MET A 61 11.27 -4.42 -3.25
C MET A 61 10.95 -2.94 -3.43
N ARG A 62 10.95 -2.47 -4.68
CA ARG A 62 10.51 -1.09 -4.99
C ARG A 62 9.06 -0.85 -4.60
N ASP A 63 8.19 -1.81 -4.87
CA ASP A 63 6.78 -1.72 -4.50
C ASP A 63 6.59 -1.62 -2.99
N ILE A 64 7.21 -2.53 -2.22
CA ILE A 64 7.17 -2.51 -0.74
C ILE A 64 7.70 -1.17 -0.20
N THR A 65 8.83 -0.69 -0.72
CA THR A 65 9.44 0.56 -0.26
C THR A 65 8.57 1.77 -0.60
N SER A 66 7.87 1.75 -1.74
CA SER A 66 6.90 2.80 -2.10
C SER A 66 5.70 2.78 -1.16
N GLN A 67 5.13 1.61 -0.90
CA GLN A 67 4.00 1.49 0.03
C GLN A 67 4.36 1.98 1.45
N LEU A 68 5.57 1.64 1.93
CA LEU A 68 6.07 2.12 3.22
C LEU A 68 6.20 3.66 3.23
N ARG A 69 6.79 4.22 2.17
CA ARG A 69 6.92 5.68 2.01
C ARG A 69 5.56 6.35 2.07
N ASP A 70 4.59 5.85 1.32
CA ASP A 70 3.24 6.41 1.23
C ASP A 70 2.52 6.32 2.58
N ALA A 71 2.63 5.18 3.27
CA ALA A 71 2.07 5.00 4.62
C ALA A 71 2.65 6.02 5.62
N VAL A 72 3.96 6.23 5.61
CA VAL A 72 4.64 7.21 6.47
C VAL A 72 4.18 8.63 6.15
N LEU A 73 4.15 9.01 4.87
CA LEU A 73 3.73 10.35 4.44
C LEU A 73 2.27 10.63 4.80
N ASN A 74 1.38 9.64 4.60
CA ASN A 74 -0.02 9.74 4.98
C ASN A 74 -0.18 9.93 6.49
N ARG A 75 0.59 9.20 7.30
CA ARG A 75 0.57 9.34 8.76
C ARG A 75 1.05 10.73 9.21
N LEU A 76 2.15 11.23 8.63
CA LEU A 76 2.65 12.58 8.91
C LEU A 76 1.65 13.66 8.50
N HIS A 77 0.99 13.51 7.34
CA HIS A 77 -0.03 14.44 6.87
C HIS A 77 -1.23 14.48 7.83
N ALA A 78 -1.72 13.33 8.29
CA ALA A 78 -2.81 13.24 9.25
C ALA A 78 -2.50 13.93 10.59
N LEU A 79 -1.24 13.86 11.06
CA LEU A 79 -0.83 14.56 12.28
C LEU A 79 -0.77 16.07 12.08
N ARG A 80 -0.34 16.55 10.91
CA ARG A 80 -0.27 17.99 10.57
C ARG A 80 -1.66 18.60 10.43
N THR A 81 -2.61 17.89 9.82
CA THR A 81 -3.99 18.37 9.66
C THR A 81 -4.82 18.28 10.94
N ALA A 82 -4.41 17.45 11.90
CA ALA A 82 -5.02 17.36 13.22
C ALA A 82 -4.61 18.49 14.19
N ALA A 83 -3.61 19.32 13.87
CA ALA A 83 -3.14 20.44 14.71
C ALA A 83 -4.03 21.72 14.56
N PRO A 84 -4.00 22.68 15.50
CA PRO A 84 -5.07 23.02 16.47
C PRO A 84 -6.25 23.86 15.95
N ALA A 85 -6.34 24.19 14.66
CA ALA A 85 -7.40 25.07 14.15
C ALA A 85 -8.79 24.43 14.22
N SER A 86 -8.87 23.09 14.25
CA SER A 86 -10.11 22.33 14.38
C SER A 86 -10.52 22.08 15.84
N VAL A 87 -9.58 22.16 16.80
CA VAL A 87 -9.88 22.08 18.25
C VAL A 87 -10.57 23.35 18.72
N CYS A 88 -10.07 24.52 18.30
CA CYS A 88 -10.65 25.80 18.67
C CYS A 88 -12.10 25.97 18.14
N ARG A 89 -12.40 25.40 16.96
CA ARG A 89 -13.76 25.41 16.38
C ARG A 89 -14.74 24.45 17.09
N ARG A 90 -14.25 23.34 17.63
CA ARG A 90 -15.07 22.40 18.44
C ARG A 90 -15.32 22.94 19.86
N LEU A 91 -14.34 23.61 20.46
CA LEU A 91 -14.48 24.21 21.81
C LEU A 91 -15.31 25.50 21.81
N SER A 92 -15.23 26.33 20.76
CA SER A 92 -16.04 27.55 20.67
C SER A 92 -17.54 27.27 20.53
N ALA A 93 -17.91 26.24 19.76
CA ALA A 93 -19.31 25.79 19.64
C ALA A 93 -19.86 25.21 20.95
N ALA A 94 -19.06 24.41 21.67
CA ALA A 94 -19.47 23.82 22.95
C ALA A 94 -19.60 24.86 24.08
N THR A 95 -18.80 25.92 24.05
CA THR A 95 -18.81 26.96 25.10
C THR A 95 -19.97 27.94 24.93
N LEU A 96 -20.39 28.24 23.70
CA LEU A 96 -21.52 29.15 23.45
C LEU A 96 -22.88 28.55 23.86
N MET A 97 -23.00 27.22 23.84
CA MET A 97 -24.24 26.52 24.19
C MET A 97 -24.49 26.48 25.71
N ARG A 98 -23.43 26.53 26.54
CA ARG A 98 -23.53 26.56 28.01
C ARG A 98 -23.94 27.92 28.60
N ARG A 99 -23.77 29.03 27.89
CA ARG A 99 -24.14 30.38 28.37
C ARG A 99 -25.62 30.74 28.15
N ARG A 100 -26.36 30.04 27.29
CA ARG A 100 -27.80 30.29 27.09
C ARG A 100 -28.70 29.67 28.17
N SER A 101 -28.23 28.67 28.91
CA SER A 101 -29.00 27.99 29.97
C SER A 101 -28.93 28.67 31.34
N ALA A 102 -28.04 29.64 31.54
CA ALA A 102 -27.85 30.34 32.82
C ALA A 102 -28.54 31.73 32.89
N ALA A 103 -29.08 32.24 31.78
CA ALA A 103 -29.72 33.56 31.69
C ALA A 103 -31.26 33.54 31.76
N ARG A 104 -31.85 32.44 32.27
CA ARG A 104 -33.30 32.26 32.39
C ARG A 104 -33.71 31.79 33.80
N ARG A 105 -33.14 32.42 34.83
CA ARG A 105 -33.61 32.41 36.22
C ARG A 105 -33.61 33.82 36.76
#